data_AF-R6Q0D1-F1
#
_entry.id   AF-R6Q0D1-F1
#
_cell.length_a   1.000
_cell.length_b   1.000
_cell.length_c   1.000
_cell.angle_alpha   90.00
_cell.angle_beta   90.00
_cell.angle_gamma   90.00
#
_symmetry.space_group_name_H-M   'P 1'
#
loop_
_entity.id
_entity.type
_entity.pdbx_description
1 polymer ?
#
loop_
_entity_poly.entity_id
_entity_poly.type
_entity_poly.pdbx_seq_one_letter_code
_entity_poly.pdbx_strand_id
1 'polypeptide(L)' 'MVKEGAVVIDVGTTRVPDATRKSGFRLNGDVKFDEVAERCSYITPVPGGVGPMTICSLMKNTLAAGKKEFYK' A
#
# COMPACT_ATOMS: atom_id res chain seq x y z
N MET A 1 11.29 -7.63 -13.95
CA MET A 1 11.65 -8.74 -13.02
C MET A 1 12.17 -8.15 -11.72
N VAL A 2 11.74 -8.66 -10.57
CA VAL A 2 12.20 -8.21 -9.25
C VAL A 2 13.58 -8.84 -8.95
N LYS A 3 14.46 -8.09 -8.29
CA LYS A 3 15.78 -8.57 -7.85
C LYS A 3 15.62 -9.47 -6.62
N GLU A 4 16.44 -10.51 -6.52
CA GLU A 4 16.48 -11.38 -5.34
C GLU A 4 16.81 -10.58 -4.08
N GLY A 5 16.04 -10.81 -3.01
CA GLY A 5 16.17 -10.10 -1.74
C GLY A 5 15.76 -8.62 -1.78
N ALA A 6 15.04 -8.17 -2.81
CA ALA A 6 14.53 -6.80 -2.86
C ALA A 6 13.45 -6.54 -1.79
N VAL A 7 13.28 -5.28 -1.40
CA VAL A 7 12.12 -4.80 -0.66
C VAL A 7 11.12 -4.24 -1.65
N VAL A 8 9.89 -4.76 -1.64
CA VAL A 8 8.83 -4.38 -2.57
C VAL A 8 7.71 -3.66 -1.83
N ILE A 9 7.42 -2.44 -2.25
CA ILE A 9 6.31 -1.65 -1.75
C ILE A 9 5.27 -1.53 -2.86
N ASP A 10 4.17 -2.24 -2.71
CA ASP A 10 3.03 -2.22 -3.62
C ASP A 10 2.05 -1.10 -3.22
N VAL A 11 2.10 -0.01 -3.96
CA VAL A 11 1.22 1.16 -3.80
C VAL A 11 -0.06 1.01 -4.65
N GLY A 12 -0.08 0.03 -5.56
CA GLY A 12 -1.19 -0.22 -6.46
C GLY A 12 -2.48 -0.47 -5.71
N THR A 13 -3.57 0.17 -6.14
CA THR A 13 -4.89 -0.04 -5.56
C THR A 13 -5.93 0.01 -6.67
N THR A 14 -6.02 -1.10 -7.41
CA THR A 14 -6.96 -1.25 -8.52
C THR A 14 -8.22 -1.98 -8.04
N ARG A 15 -9.40 -1.43 -8.36
CA ARG A 15 -10.68 -2.12 -8.12
C ARG A 15 -10.92 -3.13 -9.22
N VAL A 16 -11.04 -4.39 -8.84
CA VAL A 16 -11.35 -5.48 -9.77
C VAL A 16 -12.75 -6.01 -9.45
N PRO A 17 -13.67 -6.09 -10.43
CA PRO A 17 -15.01 -6.64 -10.20
C PRO A 17 -14.97 -8.01 -9.52
N ASP A 18 -15.78 -8.17 -8.49
CA ASP A 18 -15.84 -9.39 -7.68
C ASP A 18 -17.22 -9.50 -7.02
N ALA A 19 -18.09 -10.31 -7.63
CA ALA A 19 -19.46 -10.52 -7.16
C ALA A 19 -19.55 -11.25 -5.82
N THR A 20 -18.46 -11.88 -5.36
CA THR A 20 -18.43 -12.57 -4.05
C THR A 20 -18.26 -11.59 -2.89
N ARG A 21 -17.84 -10.36 -3.17
CA ARG A 21 -17.65 -9.30 -2.17
C ARG A 21 -18.88 -8.41 -2.10
N LYS A 22 -19.26 -8.01 -0.88
CA LYS A 22 -20.37 -7.05 -0.64
C LYS A 22 -20.21 -5.73 -1.41
N SER A 23 -18.97 -5.29 -1.60
CA SER A 23 -18.60 -4.09 -2.37
C SER A 23 -18.78 -4.25 -3.88
N GLY A 24 -18.98 -5.46 -4.40
CA GLY A 24 -18.98 -5.77 -5.84
C GLY A 24 -17.59 -5.74 -6.48
N PHE A 25 -16.54 -5.51 -5.69
CA PHE A 25 -15.15 -5.50 -6.14
C PHE A 25 -14.19 -5.90 -5.01
N ARG A 26 -13.02 -6.41 -5.40
CA ARG A 26 -11.84 -6.55 -4.53
C ARG A 26 -10.78 -5.53 -4.92
N LEU A 27 -9.86 -5.25 -4.00
CA LEU A 27 -8.68 -4.43 -4.27
C LEU A 27 -7.53 -5.34 -4.69
N ASN A 28 -6.86 -4.99 -5.77
CA ASN A 28 -5.68 -5.68 -6.28
C ASN A 28 -4.51 -4.71 -6.40
N GLY A 29 -3.32 -5.16 -5.99
CA GLY A 29 -2.09 -4.41 -6.16
C GLY A 29 -1.55 -4.48 -7.58
N ASP A 30 -0.42 -3.81 -7.80
CA ASP A 30 0.29 -3.84 -9.09
C ASP A 30 1.26 -5.03 -9.18
N VAL A 31 1.53 -5.67 -8.03
CA VAL A 31 2.47 -6.79 -7.93
C VAL A 31 1.70 -8.11 -7.86
N LYS A 32 2.19 -9.10 -8.60
CA LYS A 32 1.79 -10.49 -8.39
C LYS A 32 2.39 -11.00 -7.08
N PHE A 33 1.64 -10.88 -6.00
CA PHE A 33 2.13 -11.13 -4.64
C PHE A 33 2.75 -12.52 -4.49
N ASP A 34 2.06 -13.57 -4.93
CA ASP A 34 2.51 -14.96 -4.74
C ASP A 34 3.85 -15.26 -5.43
N GLU A 35 4.07 -14.75 -6.64
CA GLU A 35 5.31 -14.95 -7.40
C GLU A 35 6.48 -14.11 -6.85
N VAL A 36 6.19 -12.92 -6.30
CA VAL A 36 7.22 -11.97 -5.84
C VAL A 36 7.58 -12.19 -4.37
N ALA A 37 6.64 -12.66 -3.56
CA ALA A 37 6.85 -12.92 -2.13
C ALA A 37 8.00 -13.92 -1.90
N GLU A 38 8.13 -14.94 -2.72
CA GLU A 38 9.19 -15.96 -2.62
C GLU A 38 10.59 -15.42 -2.94
N ARG A 39 10.69 -14.33 -3.71
CA ARG A 39 11.97 -13.76 -4.19
C ARG A 39 12.46 -12.55 -3.43
N CYS A 40 11.56 -11.89 -2.72
CA CYS A 40 11.81 -10.62 -2.03
C CYS A 40 12.10 -10.85 -0.55
N SER A 41 12.79 -9.92 0.10
CA SER A 41 12.98 -9.98 1.55
C SER A 41 11.75 -9.48 2.32
N TYR A 42 11.02 -8.53 1.74
CA TYR A 42 9.81 -7.95 2.29
C TYR A 42 8.89 -7.49 1.16
N ILE A 43 7.59 -7.66 1.33
CA ILE A 43 6.55 -7.21 0.40
C ILE A 43 5.32 -6.71 1.15
N THR A 44 4.72 -5.62 0.69
CA THR A 44 3.44 -5.13 1.25
C THR A 44 2.25 -5.76 0.52
N PRO A 45 1.23 -6.28 1.24
CA PRO A 45 0.04 -6.84 0.61
C PRO A 45 -0.93 -5.75 0.14
N VAL A 46 -1.80 -6.10 -0.80
CA VAL A 46 -2.96 -5.29 -1.18
C VAL A 46 -4.20 -6.18 -1.11
N PRO A 47 -5.22 -5.83 -0.29
CA PRO A 47 -5.29 -4.69 0.63
C PRO A 47 -4.42 -4.87 1.89
N GLY A 48 -4.28 -3.78 2.68
CA GLY A 48 -3.65 -3.82 4.01
C GLY A 48 -2.21 -3.32 4.09
N GLY A 49 -1.58 -3.02 2.96
CA GLY A 49 -0.23 -2.45 2.89
C GLY A 49 -0.22 -0.92 3.00
N VAL A 50 -0.02 -0.23 1.87
CA VAL A 50 0.28 1.21 1.85
C VAL A 50 -0.92 2.09 2.23
N GLY A 51 -2.15 1.66 1.91
CA GLY A 51 -3.37 2.46 2.14
C GLY A 51 -3.52 3.01 3.58
N PRO A 52 -3.48 2.17 4.63
CA PRO A 52 -3.49 2.63 6.01
C PRO A 52 -2.35 3.61 6.35
N MET A 53 -1.13 3.36 5.85
CA MET A 53 0.02 4.22 6.09
C MET A 53 -0.12 5.60 5.45
N THR A 54 -0.82 5.71 4.31
CA THR A 54 -1.16 7.00 3.69
C THR A 54 -2.05 7.83 4.62
N ILE A 55 -3.03 7.22 5.27
CA ILE A 55 -3.91 7.91 6.24
C ILE A 55 -3.10 8.35 7.47
N CYS A 56 -2.28 7.47 8.03
CA CYS A 56 -1.42 7.82 9.17
C CYS A 56 -0.46 8.97 8.82
N SER A 57 0.12 8.96 7.62
CA SER A 57 1.01 10.00 7.13
C SER A 57 0.29 11.34 6.97
N LEU A 58 -0.94 11.34 6.45
CA LEU A 58 -1.77 12.54 6.40
C LEU A 58 -2.01 13.11 7.80
N MET A 59 -2.40 12.28 8.78
CA MET A 59 -2.65 12.74 10.15
C MET A 59 -1.38 13.30 10.80
N LYS A 60 -0.23 12.67 10.59
CA LYS A 60 1.07 13.16 11.06
C LYS A 60 1.40 14.52 10.45
N ASN A 61 1.20 14.68 9.15
CA ASN A 61 1.44 15.95 8.45
C ASN A 61 0.50 17.05 8.95
N THR A 62 -0.78 16.73 9.16
CA THR A 62 -1.77 17.66 9.75
C THR A 62 -1.36 18.11 11.14
N LEU A 63 -0.88 17.20 12.00
CA LEU A 63 -0.39 17.56 13.33
C LEU A 63 0.82 18.49 13.27
N ALA A 64 1.80 18.18 12.43
CA ALA A 64 3.00 18.98 12.26
C ALA A 64 2.67 20.39 11.70
N ALA A 65 1.73 20.47 10.76
CA ALA A 65 1.21 21.75 10.27
C ALA A 65 0.53 22.57 11.38
N GLY A 66 -0.31 21.93 12.21
CA GLY A 66 -0.95 22.57 13.36
C GLY A 66 0.04 23.09 14.41
N LYS A 67 1.15 22.37 14.62
CA LYS A 67 2.28 22.79 15.48
C LYS A 67 3.19 23.84 14.83
N LYS A 68 2.93 24.18 13.58
CA LYS A 68 3.75 25.06 12.74
C LYS A 68 5.21 24.62 12.59
N GLU A 69 5.47 23.31 12.63
CA GLU A 69 6.83 22.76 12.50
C GLU A 69 7.51 23.12 11.17
N PHE A 70 6.71 23.38 10.13
CA PHE A 70 7.20 23.68 8.78
C PHE A 70 6.96 25.13 8.33
N TYR A 71 6.25 25.94 9.12
CA TYR A 71 6.02 27.36 8.79
C TYR A 71 7.06 28.19 9.54
N LYS A 72 8.09 28.64 8.81
CA LYS A 72 9.07 29.61 9.27
C LYS A 72 8.48 31.01 9.33
#